data_AF-A0A124I9G8-F1
#
_entry.id   AF-A0A124I9G8-F1
#
_cell.length_a   1.000
_cell.length_b   1.000
_cell.length_c   1.000
_cell.angle_alpha   90.00
_cell.angle_beta   90.00
_cell.angle_gamma   90.00
#
_symmetry.space_group_name_H-M   'P 1'
#
loop_
_entity.id
_entity.type
_entity.pdbx_description
1 polymer ?
#
loop_
_entity_poly.entity_id
_entity_poly.type
_entity_poly.pdbx_seq_one_letter_code
_entity_poly.pdbx_strand_id
1 'polypeptide(L)'
;MSRRAANCCLVLLVIPTVLVAYFWYTVWHTGRTNSERRENAVASLMREAQKAASDTGRALAESDPSAGAGSGIDALTGVVWRYSETPLITYDPGRHTFTATARRAVFYDEDPLVLGGGPVRITRCFRFTFALPEHSGTAWTSDVTVRDDEACGPSERIAGHVRFAQRRLAAMSPTDLTPDGVRRALDPTGTLDYYGVTGVVRNERTATVTVTVLVRDAKAAYATAGQCYRFVRDLDPVRQGADVPFVPLADCPRADRGRDLPTPAESSVSG
;
A
#
# COMPACT_ATOMS: atom_id res chain seq x y z
N MET A 1 11.15 -34.68 70.69
CA MET A 1 10.57 -33.91 69.57
C MET A 1 9.76 -34.85 68.70
N SER A 2 8.46 -34.60 68.55
CA SER A 2 7.53 -35.53 67.89
C SER A 2 7.72 -35.51 66.37
N ARG A 3 7.65 -36.68 65.72
CA ARG A 3 7.72 -36.83 64.26
C ARG A 3 6.78 -35.87 63.49
N ARG A 4 5.71 -35.41 64.14
CA ARG A 4 4.75 -34.43 63.59
C ARG A 4 5.36 -33.03 63.38
N ALA A 5 6.22 -32.55 64.29
CA ALA A 5 6.87 -31.25 64.15
C ALA A 5 7.91 -31.25 63.01
N ALA A 6 8.68 -32.34 62.88
CA ALA A 6 9.63 -32.52 61.78
C ALA A 6 8.92 -32.61 60.42
N ASN A 7 7.79 -33.33 60.35
CA ASN A 7 6.99 -33.42 59.13
C ASN A 7 6.35 -32.07 58.75
N CYS A 8 5.85 -31.28 59.71
CA CYS A 8 5.33 -29.94 59.44
C CYS A 8 6.41 -29.00 58.89
N CYS A 9 7.61 -28.97 59.48
CA CYS A 9 8.71 -28.15 58.97
C CYS A 9 9.14 -28.57 57.56
N LEU A 10 9.17 -29.87 57.27
CA LEU A 10 9.51 -30.37 55.94
C LEU A 10 8.48 -29.95 54.89
N VAL A 11 7.18 -30.05 55.20
CA VAL A 11 6.11 -29.59 54.30
C VAL A 11 6.18 -28.07 54.07
N LEU A 12 6.46 -27.28 55.11
CA LEU A 12 6.60 -25.82 55.00
C LEU A 12 7.81 -25.38 54.17
N LEU A 13 8.84 -26.22 54.02
CA LEU A 13 10.00 -25.93 53.17
C LEU A 13 9.83 -26.46 51.74
N VAL A 14 9.20 -27.62 51.57
CA VAL A 14 8.97 -28.25 50.27
C VAL A 14 7.96 -27.47 49.43
N ILE A 15 6.88 -26.97 50.04
CA ILE A 15 5.85 -26.24 49.30
C ILE A 15 6.43 -24.98 48.60
N PRO A 16 7.16 -24.08 49.29
CA PRO A 16 7.76 -22.91 48.64
C PRO A 16 8.76 -23.28 47.54
N THR A 17 9.58 -24.33 47.75
CA THR A 17 10.55 -24.75 46.72
C THR A 17 9.86 -25.27 45.47
N VAL A 18 8.81 -26.08 45.62
CA VAL A 18 7.99 -26.56 44.50
C VAL A 18 7.31 -25.39 43.79
N LEU A 19 6.78 -24.43 44.54
CA LEU A 19 6.15 -23.24 43.94
C LEU A 19 7.17 -22.41 43.15
N VAL A 20 8.35 -22.14 43.70
CA VAL A 20 9.41 -21.40 42.99
C VAL A 20 9.84 -22.14 41.73
N ALA A 21 10.03 -23.46 41.80
CA ALA A 21 10.39 -24.27 40.64
C ALA A 21 9.29 -24.26 39.57
N TYR A 22 8.02 -24.36 39.97
CA TYR A 22 6.87 -24.27 39.08
C TYR A 22 6.77 -22.91 38.40
N PHE A 23 6.82 -21.81 39.16
CA PHE A 23 6.78 -20.46 38.60
C PHE A 23 7.95 -20.20 37.65
N TRP A 24 9.16 -20.63 38.03
CA TRP A 24 10.32 -20.52 37.16
C TRP A 24 10.12 -21.28 35.84
N TYR A 25 9.65 -22.53 35.92
CA TYR A 25 9.38 -23.35 34.74
C TYR A 25 8.30 -22.71 33.85
N THR A 26 7.19 -22.26 34.42
CA THR A 26 6.10 -21.60 33.67
C THR A 26 6.59 -20.33 32.99
N VAL A 27 7.30 -19.45 33.71
CA VAL A 27 7.84 -18.20 33.15
C VAL A 27 8.81 -18.50 32.00
N TRP A 28 9.72 -19.46 32.19
CA TRP A 28 10.68 -19.84 31.17
C TRP A 28 10.00 -20.48 29.95
N HIS A 29 9.07 -21.41 30.16
CA HIS A 29 8.38 -22.12 29.09
C HIS A 29 7.52 -21.17 28.26
N THR A 30 6.68 -20.36 28.92
CA THR A 30 5.85 -19.35 28.25
C THR A 30 6.69 -18.33 27.49
N GLY A 31 7.79 -17.86 28.09
CA GLY A 31 8.73 -16.95 27.41
C GLY A 31 9.32 -17.56 26.14
N ARG A 32 9.74 -18.82 26.21
CA ARG A 32 10.25 -19.56 25.05
C ARG A 32 9.18 -19.73 23.97
N THR A 33 7.99 -20.20 24.32
CA THR A 33 6.89 -20.42 23.37
C THR A 33 6.45 -19.11 22.71
N ASN A 34 6.37 -18.01 23.46
CA ASN A 34 6.03 -16.71 22.89
C ASN A 34 7.13 -16.19 21.94
N SER A 35 8.41 -16.43 22.25
CA SER A 35 9.51 -16.13 21.31
C SER A 35 9.40 -16.93 20.02
N GLU A 36 9.17 -18.25 20.11
CA GLU A 36 9.01 -19.13 18.95
C GLU A 36 7.80 -18.71 18.09
N ARG A 37 6.66 -18.36 18.71
CA ARG A 37 5.48 -17.84 17.99
C ARG A 37 5.76 -16.51 17.30
N ARG A 38 6.46 -15.59 17.96
CA ARG A 38 6.88 -14.31 17.39
C ARG A 38 7.81 -14.51 16.19
N GLU A 39 8.79 -15.40 16.31
CA GLU A 39 9.72 -15.73 15.21
C GLU A 39 8.99 -16.35 14.02
N ASN A 40 8.08 -17.30 14.27
CA ASN A 40 7.23 -17.91 13.24
C ASN A 40 6.35 -16.88 12.54
N ALA A 41 5.78 -15.93 13.29
CA ALA A 41 4.98 -14.85 12.74
C ALA A 41 5.83 -13.92 11.84
N VAL A 42 7.03 -13.53 12.28
CA VAL A 42 7.97 -12.76 11.45
C VAL A 42 8.36 -13.54 10.18
N ALA A 43 8.67 -14.82 10.30
CA ALA A 43 9.01 -15.66 9.16
C ALA A 43 7.82 -15.82 8.18
N SER A 44 6.59 -15.91 8.69
CA SER A 44 5.38 -15.90 7.85
C SER A 44 5.27 -14.60 7.07
N LEU A 45 5.43 -13.47 7.74
CA LEU A 45 5.38 -12.14 7.13
C LEU A 45 6.42 -11.98 6.00
N MET A 46 7.66 -12.45 6.22
CA MET A 46 8.72 -12.46 5.21
C MET A 46 8.35 -13.32 4.00
N ARG A 47 7.83 -14.54 4.24
CA ARG A 47 7.40 -15.44 3.17
C ARG A 47 6.25 -14.85 2.34
N GLU A 48 5.28 -14.22 2.98
CA GLU A 48 4.18 -13.53 2.30
C GLU A 48 4.67 -12.36 1.44
N ALA A 49 5.62 -11.58 1.94
CA ALA A 49 6.24 -10.51 1.17
C ALA A 49 7.03 -11.06 -0.04
N GLN A 50 7.85 -12.09 0.15
CA GLN A 50 8.57 -12.75 -0.94
C GLN A 50 7.64 -13.35 -1.98
N LYS A 51 6.54 -13.98 -1.55
CA LYS A 51 5.52 -14.51 -2.46
C LYS A 51 4.87 -13.39 -3.28
N ALA A 52 4.45 -12.30 -2.64
CA ALA A 52 3.88 -11.16 -3.35
C ALA A 52 4.87 -10.54 -4.35
N ALA A 53 6.16 -10.48 -4.02
CA ALA A 53 7.20 -10.01 -4.93
C ALA A 53 7.36 -10.94 -6.14
N SER A 54 7.42 -12.25 -5.91
CA SER A 54 7.52 -13.25 -6.98
C SER A 54 6.29 -13.24 -7.90
N ASP A 55 5.08 -13.17 -7.33
CA ASP A 55 3.83 -13.07 -8.08
C ASP A 55 3.77 -11.77 -8.90
N THR A 56 4.23 -10.65 -8.33
CA THR A 56 4.33 -9.37 -9.04
C THR A 56 5.35 -9.46 -10.18
N GLY A 57 6.54 -10.01 -9.94
CA GLY A 57 7.59 -10.17 -10.97
C GLY A 57 7.13 -11.05 -12.13
N ARG A 58 6.41 -12.14 -11.85
CA ARG A 58 5.78 -12.99 -12.86
C ARG A 58 4.73 -12.24 -13.68
N ALA A 59 3.83 -11.50 -13.02
CA ALA A 59 2.82 -10.71 -13.71
C ALA A 59 3.44 -9.59 -14.57
N LEU A 60 4.55 -9.00 -14.13
CA LEU A 60 5.33 -8.04 -14.91
C LEU A 60 5.98 -8.69 -16.14
N ALA A 61 6.48 -9.92 -16.03
CA ALA A 61 7.06 -10.66 -17.15
C ALA A 61 6.01 -11.09 -18.19
N GLU A 62 4.78 -11.35 -17.76
CA GLU A 62 3.63 -11.63 -18.63
C GLU A 62 3.08 -10.36 -19.31
N SER A 63 3.40 -9.18 -18.78
CA SER A 63 2.93 -7.89 -19.30
C SER A 63 3.88 -7.38 -20.40
N ASP A 64 3.38 -7.10 -21.60
CA ASP A 64 4.18 -6.59 -22.71
C ASP A 64 4.57 -5.11 -22.49
N PRO A 65 5.87 -4.79 -22.29
CA PRO A 65 6.33 -3.42 -22.08
C PRO A 65 6.32 -2.56 -23.36
N SER A 66 6.15 -3.18 -24.55
CA SER A 66 6.26 -2.50 -25.85
C SER A 66 4.97 -1.84 -26.35
N ALA A 67 3.85 -1.99 -25.63
CA ALA A 67 2.54 -1.44 -25.99
C ALA A 67 2.35 0.08 -25.76
N GLY A 68 3.42 0.88 -25.85
CA GLY A 68 3.36 2.34 -25.97
C GLY A 68 4.19 3.11 -24.93
N ALA A 69 5.02 4.04 -25.41
CA ALA A 69 6.07 4.79 -24.69
C ALA A 69 5.58 5.82 -23.63
N GLY A 70 4.47 5.51 -22.95
CA GLY A 70 3.89 6.28 -21.84
C GLY A 70 2.69 5.57 -21.22
N SER A 71 1.98 4.74 -22.00
CA SER A 71 0.92 3.85 -21.52
C SER A 71 1.46 2.55 -20.87
N GLY A 72 2.64 2.08 -21.29
CA GLY A 72 3.24 0.84 -20.80
C GLY A 72 3.68 0.92 -19.34
N ILE A 73 4.40 1.98 -18.94
CA ILE A 73 4.89 2.12 -17.55
C ILE A 73 3.75 2.34 -16.56
N ASP A 74 2.71 3.10 -16.93
CA ASP A 74 1.49 3.23 -16.14
C ASP A 74 0.79 1.87 -15.96
N ALA A 75 0.72 1.06 -17.01
CA ALA A 75 0.18 -0.30 -16.93
C ALA A 75 1.01 -1.19 -15.99
N LEU A 76 2.33 -1.17 -16.11
CA LEU A 76 3.24 -1.91 -15.22
C LEU A 76 3.15 -1.41 -13.77
N THR A 77 2.99 -0.11 -13.54
CA THR A 77 2.74 0.47 -12.22
C THR A 77 1.43 -0.06 -11.63
N GLY A 78 0.38 -0.17 -12.47
CA GLY A 78 -0.87 -0.82 -12.10
C GLY A 78 -0.71 -2.32 -11.77
N VAL A 79 0.18 -3.03 -12.46
CA VAL A 79 0.52 -4.44 -12.13
C VAL A 79 1.23 -4.52 -10.78
N VAL A 80 2.24 -3.68 -10.55
CA VAL A 80 2.93 -3.60 -9.25
C VAL A 80 1.91 -3.34 -8.14
N TRP A 81 1.03 -2.36 -8.32
CA TRP A 81 -0.03 -2.04 -7.37
C TRP A 81 -0.94 -3.25 -7.09
N ARG A 82 -1.46 -3.89 -8.14
CA ARG A 82 -2.43 -4.98 -8.01
C ARG A 82 -1.89 -6.16 -7.20
N TYR A 83 -0.60 -6.50 -7.36
CA TYR A 83 -0.02 -7.70 -6.73
C TYR A 83 0.75 -7.43 -5.44
N SER A 84 1.32 -6.23 -5.28
CA SER A 84 2.05 -5.86 -4.06
C SER A 84 1.21 -5.06 -3.06
N GLU A 85 0.09 -4.48 -3.51
CA GLU A 85 -0.80 -3.58 -2.76
C GLU A 85 -0.06 -2.38 -2.15
N THR A 86 0.90 -1.84 -2.90
CA THR A 86 1.79 -0.75 -2.46
C THR A 86 1.29 0.64 -2.91
N PRO A 87 0.86 1.52 -1.98
CA PRO A 87 0.34 2.85 -2.32
C PRO A 87 1.37 3.84 -2.89
N LEU A 88 2.66 3.56 -2.72
CA LEU A 88 3.72 4.40 -3.24
C LEU A 88 4.68 3.54 -4.05
N ILE A 89 4.72 3.81 -5.35
CA ILE A 89 5.47 3.11 -6.38
C ILE A 89 6.23 4.16 -7.20
N THR A 90 7.55 4.10 -7.14
CA THR A 90 8.43 4.96 -7.94
C THR A 90 9.07 4.15 -9.04
N TYR A 91 9.19 4.73 -10.23
CA TYR A 91 9.91 4.15 -11.36
C TYR A 91 11.17 4.96 -11.64
N ASP A 92 12.32 4.29 -11.67
CA ASP A 92 13.59 4.85 -12.14
C ASP A 92 13.79 4.46 -13.61
N PRO A 93 13.61 5.40 -14.56
CA PRO A 93 13.77 5.10 -15.98
C PRO A 93 15.21 4.80 -16.37
N GLY A 94 16.20 5.32 -15.63
CA GLY A 94 17.62 5.07 -15.92
C GLY A 94 18.08 3.68 -15.51
N ARG A 95 17.35 3.02 -14.61
CA ARG A 95 17.63 1.65 -14.14
C ARG A 95 16.54 0.65 -14.48
N HIS A 96 15.50 1.07 -15.21
CA HIS A 96 14.29 0.28 -15.47
C HIS A 96 13.76 -0.45 -14.22
N THR A 97 13.70 0.28 -13.11
CA THR A 97 13.44 -0.30 -11.78
C THR A 97 12.22 0.34 -11.13
N PHE A 98 11.28 -0.49 -10.71
CA PHE A 98 10.23 -0.09 -9.78
C PHE A 98 10.69 -0.30 -8.34
N THR A 99 10.45 0.70 -7.50
CA THR A 99 10.57 0.58 -6.04
C THR A 99 9.21 0.84 -5.43
N ALA A 100 8.77 -0.07 -4.58
CA ALA A 100 7.48 0.01 -3.92
C ALA A 100 7.62 -0.26 -2.43
N THR A 101 6.88 0.46 -1.60
CA THR A 101 6.96 0.30 -0.13
C THR A 101 5.58 0.02 0.46
N ALA A 102 5.49 -0.99 1.32
CA ALA A 102 4.27 -1.30 2.05
C ALA A 102 4.57 -1.78 3.46
N ARG A 103 3.73 -1.34 4.40
CA ARG A 103 3.73 -1.87 5.76
C ARG A 103 2.83 -3.09 5.79
N ARG A 104 3.36 -4.22 6.27
CA ARG A 104 2.59 -5.46 6.47
C ARG A 104 2.56 -5.81 7.95
N ALA A 105 1.46 -6.42 8.36
CA ALA A 105 1.29 -6.85 9.73
C ALA A 105 0.72 -8.26 9.80
N VAL A 106 1.10 -8.97 10.85
CA VAL A 106 0.59 -10.29 11.19
C VAL A 106 0.25 -10.30 12.69
N PHE A 107 -0.75 -11.06 13.07
CA PHE A 107 -1.11 -11.27 14.46
C PHE A 107 -0.63 -12.65 14.91
N TYR A 108 -0.19 -12.77 16.15
CA TYR A 108 0.04 -14.05 16.81
C TYR A 108 -0.48 -13.96 18.25
N ASP A 109 -0.92 -15.09 18.80
CA ASP A 109 -1.42 -15.12 20.16
C ASP A 109 -0.28 -15.40 21.14
N GLU A 110 -0.10 -14.52 22.12
CA GLU A 110 0.81 -14.75 23.25
C GLU A 110 0.11 -15.53 24.36
N ASP A 111 0.80 -16.55 24.86
CA ASP A 111 0.39 -17.27 26.07
C ASP A 111 0.57 -16.35 27.28
N PRO A 112 -0.41 -16.32 28.21
CA PRO A 112 -0.34 -15.46 29.39
C PRO A 112 0.72 -15.95 30.38
N LEU A 113 1.56 -15.04 30.86
CA LEU A 113 2.58 -15.35 31.87
C LEU A 113 2.03 -15.32 33.31
N VAL A 114 1.13 -14.39 33.63
CA VAL A 114 0.46 -14.29 34.96
C VAL A 114 -0.89 -13.58 34.82
N LEU A 115 -0.91 -12.41 34.16
CA LEU A 115 -2.09 -11.61 33.84
C LEU A 115 -1.80 -10.90 32.52
N GLY A 116 -2.61 -11.13 31.49
CA GLY A 116 -2.39 -10.58 30.16
C GLY A 116 -1.72 -11.56 29.20
N GLY A 117 -2.48 -11.95 28.20
CA GLY A 117 -2.09 -12.66 26.98
C GLY A 117 -3.09 -12.26 25.89
N GLY A 118 -2.90 -12.74 24.67
CA GLY A 118 -3.80 -12.45 23.55
C GLY A 118 -3.09 -11.98 22.29
N PRO A 119 -3.85 -11.41 21.34
CA PRO A 119 -3.33 -11.15 20.00
C PRO A 119 -2.33 -10.00 20.04
N VAL A 120 -1.10 -10.30 19.67
CA VAL A 120 -0.02 -9.34 19.47
C VAL A 120 0.19 -9.13 17.99
N ARG A 121 0.25 -7.85 17.60
CA ARG A 121 0.49 -7.43 16.22
C ARG A 121 1.97 -7.19 15.99
N ILE A 122 2.57 -7.94 15.07
CA ILE A 122 3.88 -7.62 14.51
C ILE A 122 3.67 -6.83 13.25
N THR A 123 4.40 -5.74 13.11
CA THR A 123 4.36 -4.92 11.91
C THR A 123 5.79 -4.73 11.37
N ARG A 124 5.95 -4.77 10.05
CA ARG A 124 7.23 -4.48 9.37
C ARG A 124 7.01 -3.65 8.13
N CYS A 125 7.96 -2.78 7.83
CA CYS A 125 8.06 -2.11 6.56
C CYS A 125 8.85 -2.95 5.55
N PHE A 126 8.27 -3.17 4.36
CA PHE A 126 8.92 -3.86 3.25
C PHE A 126 9.14 -2.90 2.10
N ARG A 127 10.34 -2.99 1.50
CA ARG A 127 10.65 -2.42 0.20
C ARG A 127 10.75 -3.54 -0.82
N PHE A 128 9.92 -3.46 -1.84
CA PHE A 128 9.94 -4.30 -3.02
C PHE A 128 10.69 -3.58 -4.12
N THR A 129 11.60 -4.29 -4.79
CA THR A 129 12.34 -3.77 -5.95
C THR A 129 12.08 -4.70 -7.12
N PHE A 130 11.66 -4.16 -8.26
CA PHE A 130 11.46 -4.92 -9.49
C PHE A 130 12.31 -4.30 -10.60
N ALA A 131 13.30 -5.02 -11.10
CA ALA A 131 14.22 -4.50 -12.11
C ALA A 131 14.19 -5.35 -13.37
N LEU A 132 14.10 -4.69 -14.52
CA LEU A 132 14.27 -5.32 -15.83
C LEU A 132 15.76 -5.28 -16.20
N PRO A 133 16.44 -6.43 -16.35
CA PRO A 133 17.85 -6.45 -16.71
C PRO A 133 18.06 -5.89 -18.12
N GLU A 134 19.02 -4.98 -18.28
CA GLU A 134 19.33 -4.34 -19.58
C GLU A 134 19.73 -5.35 -20.68
N HIS A 135 20.28 -6.51 -20.31
CA HIS A 135 20.96 -7.42 -21.24
C HIS A 135 20.31 -8.81 -21.39
N SER A 136 19.24 -9.14 -20.66
CA SER A 136 18.76 -10.53 -20.58
C SER A 136 17.23 -10.69 -20.66
N GLY A 137 16.61 -9.99 -21.61
CA GLY A 137 15.24 -10.30 -22.01
C GLY A 137 14.19 -10.11 -20.92
N THR A 138 12.96 -10.48 -21.24
CA THR A 138 11.68 -10.16 -20.57
C THR A 138 11.54 -10.58 -19.09
N ALA A 139 12.59 -11.11 -18.46
CA ALA A 139 12.53 -11.62 -17.09
C ALA A 139 12.82 -10.52 -16.06
N TRP A 140 11.76 -10.06 -15.39
CA TRP A 140 11.87 -9.16 -14.24
C TRP A 140 12.53 -9.87 -13.04
N THR A 141 13.46 -9.17 -12.39
CA THR A 141 14.02 -9.59 -11.10
C THR A 141 13.25 -8.92 -9.97
N SER A 142 12.98 -9.65 -8.89
CA SER A 142 12.26 -9.13 -7.72
C SER A 142 13.08 -9.31 -6.44
N ASP A 143 13.21 -8.26 -5.64
CA ASP A 143 13.88 -8.28 -4.34
C ASP A 143 12.98 -7.70 -3.24
N VAL A 144 13.13 -8.21 -2.01
CA VAL A 144 12.39 -7.78 -0.83
C VAL A 144 13.36 -7.49 0.30
N THR A 145 13.38 -6.24 0.76
CA THR A 145 14.17 -5.83 1.93
C THR A 145 13.27 -5.32 3.05
N VAL A 146 13.59 -5.70 4.29
CA VAL A 146 12.98 -5.10 5.48
C VAL A 146 13.60 -3.73 5.69
N ARG A 147 12.76 -2.76 6.06
CA ARG A 147 13.16 -1.37 6.37
C ARG A 147 12.62 -0.97 7.73
N ASP A 148 13.15 0.13 8.24
CA ASP A 148 12.62 0.78 9.43
C ASP A 148 11.17 1.23 9.21
N ASP A 149 10.41 1.31 10.28
CA ASP A 149 8.98 1.59 10.20
C ASP A 149 8.68 2.96 9.61
N GLU A 150 9.58 3.94 9.79
CA GLU A 150 9.49 5.29 9.21
C GLU A 150 9.53 5.27 7.69
N ALA A 151 10.23 4.31 7.07
CA ALA A 151 10.36 4.23 5.61
C ALA A 151 9.01 3.98 4.91
N CYS A 152 8.05 3.36 5.59
CA CYS A 152 6.70 3.13 5.07
C CYS A 152 5.71 4.25 5.42
N GLY A 153 6.10 5.21 6.27
CA GLY A 153 5.23 6.30 6.71
C GLY A 153 4.59 7.08 5.56
N PRO A 154 5.35 7.50 4.52
CA PRO A 154 4.76 8.19 3.36
C PRO A 154 3.73 7.34 2.61
N SER A 155 4.04 6.05 2.39
CA SER A 155 3.15 5.12 1.69
C SER A 155 1.81 4.96 2.42
N GLU A 156 1.82 4.81 3.74
CA GLU A 156 0.58 4.73 4.53
C GLU A 156 -0.27 6.00 4.50
N ARG A 157 0.38 7.16 4.61
CA ARG A 157 -0.32 8.45 4.55
C ARG A 157 -0.96 8.64 3.18
N ILE A 158 -0.23 8.35 2.10
CA ILE A 158 -0.75 8.36 0.73
C ILE A 158 -1.94 7.40 0.62
N ALA A 159 -1.86 6.17 1.14
CA ALA A 159 -2.98 5.22 1.15
C ALA A 159 -4.23 5.80 1.82
N GLY A 160 -4.07 6.43 2.97
CA GLY A 160 -5.15 7.10 3.69
C GLY A 160 -5.79 8.20 2.87
N HIS A 161 -4.97 9.06 2.26
CA HIS A 161 -5.41 10.16 1.41
C HIS A 161 -6.11 9.68 0.13
N VAL A 162 -5.65 8.59 -0.47
CA VAL A 162 -6.26 7.97 -1.66
C VAL A 162 -7.62 7.40 -1.32
N ARG A 163 -7.75 6.65 -0.21
CA ARG A 163 -9.07 6.15 0.25
C ARG A 163 -10.03 7.28 0.60
N PHE A 164 -9.52 8.38 1.16
CA PHE A 164 -10.33 9.57 1.38
C PHE A 164 -10.82 10.17 0.05
N ALA A 165 -9.91 10.36 -0.91
CA ALA A 165 -10.25 10.87 -2.24
C ALA A 165 -11.26 9.97 -2.96
N GLN A 166 -11.06 8.65 -2.91
CA GLN A 166 -11.98 7.65 -3.45
C GLN A 166 -13.40 7.82 -2.89
N ARG A 167 -13.56 7.82 -1.56
CA ARG A 167 -14.86 8.00 -0.90
C ARG A 167 -15.50 9.34 -1.25
N ARG A 168 -14.69 10.41 -1.32
CA ARG A 168 -15.18 11.74 -1.64
C ARG A 168 -15.68 11.80 -3.08
N LEU A 169 -14.91 11.28 -4.04
CA LEU A 169 -15.27 11.21 -5.44
C LEU A 169 -16.49 10.31 -5.69
N ALA A 170 -16.64 9.22 -4.94
CA ALA A 170 -17.82 8.36 -5.00
C ALA A 170 -19.10 9.11 -4.57
N ALA A 171 -19.00 9.93 -3.51
CA ALA A 171 -20.13 10.64 -2.93
C ALA A 171 -20.52 11.95 -3.66
N MET A 172 -19.67 12.46 -4.57
CA MET A 172 -19.98 13.70 -5.31
C MET A 172 -21.18 13.50 -6.25
N SER A 173 -21.86 14.57 -6.66
CA SER A 173 -22.81 14.45 -7.77
C SER A 173 -22.06 14.29 -9.10
N PRO A 174 -22.61 13.58 -10.10
CA PRO A 174 -22.07 13.54 -11.45
C PRO A 174 -21.80 14.92 -12.06
N THR A 175 -22.61 15.92 -11.75
CA THR A 175 -22.47 17.30 -12.26
C THR A 175 -21.32 18.04 -11.59
N ASP A 176 -20.96 17.68 -10.36
CA ASP A 176 -19.84 18.29 -9.62
C ASP A 176 -18.48 17.66 -9.96
N LEU A 177 -18.44 16.59 -10.75
CA LEU A 177 -17.20 15.97 -11.26
C LEU A 177 -16.56 16.83 -12.36
N THR A 178 -16.18 18.04 -11.98
CA THR A 178 -15.42 19.03 -12.77
C THR A 178 -14.08 19.29 -12.08
N PRO A 179 -13.07 19.86 -12.75
CA PRO A 179 -11.80 20.19 -12.11
C PRO A 179 -11.97 20.98 -10.81
N ASP A 180 -12.81 22.02 -10.80
CA ASP A 180 -13.03 22.87 -9.61
C ASP A 180 -13.93 22.22 -8.57
N GLY A 181 -14.92 21.43 -8.99
CA GLY A 181 -15.73 20.64 -8.07
C GLY A 181 -14.89 19.60 -7.32
N VAL A 182 -14.01 18.89 -8.03
CA VAL A 182 -13.10 17.91 -7.42
C VAL A 182 -12.10 18.60 -6.48
N ARG A 183 -11.49 19.72 -6.90
CA ARG A 183 -10.57 20.49 -6.02
C ARG A 183 -11.27 20.89 -4.73
N ARG A 184 -12.44 21.52 -4.80
CA ARG A 184 -13.22 21.92 -3.62
C ARG A 184 -13.68 20.74 -2.77
N ALA A 185 -13.93 19.59 -3.38
CA ALA A 185 -14.34 18.39 -2.65
C ALA A 185 -13.19 17.77 -1.85
N LEU A 186 -11.98 17.75 -2.41
CA LEU A 186 -10.78 17.18 -1.79
C LEU A 186 -10.07 18.16 -0.85
N ASP A 187 -10.09 19.44 -1.19
CA ASP A 187 -9.54 20.54 -0.41
C ASP A 187 -10.57 21.68 -0.28
N PRO A 188 -11.52 21.56 0.67
CA PRO A 188 -12.57 22.56 0.85
C PRO A 188 -12.04 23.93 1.29
N THR A 189 -10.88 23.96 1.97
CA THR A 189 -10.29 25.21 2.49
C THR A 189 -9.30 25.82 1.51
N GLY A 190 -8.84 25.08 0.51
CA GLY A 190 -7.81 25.53 -0.44
C GLY A 190 -6.42 25.64 0.20
N THR A 191 -6.22 25.01 1.36
CA THR A 191 -4.99 25.11 2.17
C THR A 191 -4.29 23.77 2.33
N LEU A 192 -4.82 22.69 1.73
CA LEU A 192 -4.29 21.35 1.89
C LEU A 192 -3.35 21.02 0.72
N ASP A 193 -2.05 21.05 0.98
CA ASP A 193 -1.01 20.70 -0.02
C ASP A 193 -0.91 19.19 -0.34
N TYR A 194 -1.88 18.38 0.13
CA TYR A 194 -1.95 16.93 -0.08
C TYR A 194 -2.47 16.54 -1.45
N TYR A 195 -3.29 17.38 -2.10
CA TYR A 195 -4.02 17.02 -3.32
C TYR A 195 -3.75 18.01 -4.44
N GLY A 196 -3.28 17.50 -5.59
CA GLY A 196 -3.20 18.25 -6.84
C GLY A 196 -4.10 17.61 -7.89
N VAL A 197 -5.22 18.25 -8.24
CA VAL A 197 -6.09 17.75 -9.33
C VAL A 197 -5.44 18.10 -10.67
N THR A 198 -4.92 17.09 -11.36
CA THR A 198 -4.17 17.24 -12.61
C THR A 198 -5.02 17.02 -13.85
N GLY A 199 -6.18 16.36 -13.74
CA GLY A 199 -7.09 16.18 -14.88
C GLY A 199 -8.45 15.66 -14.48
N VAL A 200 -9.48 16.08 -15.21
CA VAL A 200 -10.83 15.51 -15.14
C VAL A 200 -11.31 15.35 -16.58
N VAL A 201 -11.54 14.12 -17.01
CA VAL A 201 -11.92 13.78 -18.38
C VAL A 201 -13.24 13.02 -18.33
N ARG A 202 -14.26 13.58 -18.96
CA ARG A 202 -15.54 12.92 -19.16
C ARG A 202 -15.53 12.16 -20.48
N ASN A 203 -15.94 10.90 -20.44
CA ASN A 203 -16.13 10.07 -21.62
C ASN A 203 -17.62 9.78 -21.78
N GLU A 204 -18.27 10.50 -22.71
CA GLU A 204 -19.70 10.35 -22.99
C GLU A 204 -20.04 8.98 -23.58
N ARG A 205 -19.12 8.35 -24.32
CA ARG A 205 -19.38 7.04 -24.96
C ARG A 205 -19.51 5.93 -23.95
N THR A 206 -18.71 5.97 -22.88
CA THR A 206 -18.74 4.99 -21.80
C THR A 206 -19.54 5.46 -20.60
N ALA A 207 -20.09 6.68 -20.63
CA ALA A 207 -20.70 7.35 -19.48
C ALA A 207 -19.80 7.27 -18.24
N THR A 208 -18.51 7.62 -18.36
CA THR A 208 -17.55 7.61 -17.24
C THR A 208 -16.85 8.95 -17.07
N VAL A 209 -16.39 9.23 -15.86
CA VAL A 209 -15.47 10.34 -15.57
C VAL A 209 -14.19 9.77 -15.00
N THR A 210 -13.07 10.11 -15.63
CA THR A 210 -11.72 9.82 -15.15
C THR A 210 -11.18 11.06 -14.44
N VAL A 211 -10.80 10.91 -13.17
CA VAL A 211 -10.19 11.98 -12.36
C VAL A 211 -8.76 11.58 -12.05
N THR A 212 -7.80 12.43 -12.38
CA THR A 212 -6.39 12.23 -12.03
C THR A 212 -5.99 13.18 -10.91
N VAL A 213 -5.46 12.63 -9.82
CA VAL A 213 -5.06 13.36 -8.61
C VAL A 213 -3.64 12.98 -8.22
N LEU A 214 -2.78 13.97 -8.11
CA LEU A 214 -1.51 13.85 -7.40
C LEU A 214 -1.78 13.87 -5.89
N VAL A 215 -1.43 12.79 -5.21
CA VAL A 215 -1.51 12.68 -3.76
C VAL A 215 -0.11 12.81 -3.19
N ARG A 216 0.09 13.73 -2.25
CA ARG A 216 1.39 14.06 -1.64
C ARG A 216 1.39 13.78 -0.15
N ASP A 217 2.55 13.43 0.36
CA ASP A 217 2.84 13.44 1.78
C ASP A 217 3.46 14.79 2.20
N ALA A 218 2.63 15.71 2.68
CA ALA A 218 3.10 17.04 3.11
C ALA A 218 3.88 17.03 4.44
N LYS A 219 4.07 15.86 5.09
CA LYS A 219 4.90 15.73 6.31
C LYS A 219 6.32 15.26 6.04
N ALA A 220 6.70 15.03 4.78
CA ALA A 220 8.02 14.50 4.48
C ALA A 220 9.10 15.57 4.67
N ALA A 221 9.93 15.43 5.71
CA ALA A 221 10.96 16.40 6.10
C ALA A 221 12.11 16.57 5.08
N TYR A 222 12.27 15.64 4.13
CA TYR A 222 13.46 15.57 3.27
C TYR A 222 13.15 15.59 1.77
N ALA A 223 11.99 15.06 1.35
CA ALA A 223 11.47 15.17 -0.01
C ALA A 223 9.99 14.79 0.01
N THR A 224 9.12 15.61 -0.60
CA THR A 224 7.69 15.33 -0.70
C THR A 224 7.47 14.07 -1.54
N ALA A 225 7.18 12.94 -0.89
CA ALA A 225 6.73 11.76 -1.59
C ALA A 225 5.36 12.04 -2.22
N GLY A 226 5.17 11.60 -3.46
CA GLY A 226 3.91 11.78 -4.16
C GLY A 226 3.67 10.70 -5.19
N GLN A 227 2.39 10.43 -5.43
CA GLN A 227 1.93 9.45 -6.41
C GLN A 227 0.71 10.03 -7.13
N CYS A 228 0.69 9.94 -8.45
CA CYS A 228 -0.52 10.21 -9.19
C CYS A 228 -1.44 9.00 -9.22
N TYR A 229 -2.74 9.25 -9.07
CA TYR A 229 -3.78 8.24 -9.10
C TYR A 229 -4.85 8.62 -10.10
N ARG A 230 -5.29 7.62 -10.87
CA ARG A 230 -6.43 7.72 -11.79
C ARG A 230 -7.63 7.02 -11.17
N PHE A 231 -8.67 7.79 -10.88
CA PHE A 231 -9.97 7.32 -10.40
C PHE A 231 -10.93 7.26 -11.57
N VAL A 232 -11.69 6.18 -11.72
CA VAL A 232 -12.71 6.05 -12.77
C VAL A 232 -14.07 5.89 -12.11
N ARG A 233 -14.99 6.78 -12.45
CA ARG A 233 -16.36 6.75 -11.92
C ARG A 233 -17.36 6.58 -13.04
N ASP A 234 -18.22 5.58 -12.91
CA ASP A 234 -19.38 5.39 -13.77
C ASP A 234 -20.46 6.45 -13.47
N LEU A 235 -21.03 7.00 -14.53
CA LEU A 235 -22.14 7.96 -14.48
C LEU A 235 -23.49 7.28 -14.71
N ASP A 236 -23.49 6.10 -15.32
CA ASP A 236 -24.70 5.31 -15.53
C ASP A 236 -25.29 4.87 -14.17
N PRO A 237 -26.50 5.32 -13.80
CA PRO A 237 -27.11 5.00 -12.51
C PRO A 237 -27.36 3.50 -12.30
N VAL A 238 -27.42 2.71 -13.38
CA VAL A 238 -27.58 1.23 -13.30
C VAL A 238 -26.26 0.56 -12.95
N ARG A 239 -25.13 1.18 -13.32
CA ARG A 239 -23.76 0.69 -13.07
C ARG A 239 -23.04 1.43 -11.96
N GLN A 240 -23.68 2.44 -11.36
CA GLN A 240 -23.15 3.15 -10.21
C GLN A 240 -23.05 2.20 -9.01
N GLY A 241 -21.88 1.56 -8.89
CA GLY A 241 -21.44 0.95 -7.67
C GLY A 241 -21.02 2.01 -6.66
N ALA A 242 -21.03 1.66 -5.38
CA ALA A 242 -20.45 2.51 -4.33
C ALA A 242 -18.92 2.64 -4.43
N ASP A 243 -18.29 1.86 -5.32
CA ASP A 243 -16.85 1.76 -5.45
C ASP A 243 -16.35 2.54 -6.68
N VAL A 244 -15.36 3.40 -6.47
CA VAL A 244 -14.67 4.15 -7.53
C VAL A 244 -13.30 3.49 -7.67
N PRO A 245 -13.06 2.65 -8.69
CA PRO A 245 -11.76 2.03 -8.88
C PRO A 245 -10.68 3.09 -9.09
N PHE A 246 -9.49 2.80 -8.57
CA PHE A 246 -8.34 3.66 -8.75
C PHE A 246 -7.06 2.86 -9.02
N VAL A 247 -6.16 3.46 -9.81
CA VAL A 247 -4.84 2.89 -10.12
C VAL A 247 -3.76 3.96 -10.00
N PRO A 248 -2.59 3.65 -9.43
CA PRO A 248 -1.45 4.56 -9.46
C PRO A 248 -0.86 4.67 -10.87
N LEU A 249 -0.31 5.83 -11.17
CA LEU A 249 0.36 6.17 -12.41
C LEU A 249 1.83 6.43 -12.12
N ALA A 250 2.72 6.02 -13.03
CA ALA A 250 4.15 6.24 -12.89
C ALA A 250 4.47 7.74 -12.91
N ASP A 251 3.76 8.47 -13.77
CA ASP A 251 3.88 9.90 -13.95
C ASP A 251 2.53 10.61 -13.79
N CYS A 252 2.61 11.89 -13.46
CA CYS A 252 1.45 12.75 -13.46
C CYS A 252 1.23 13.32 -14.86
N PRO A 253 0.18 12.90 -15.60
CA PRO A 253 -0.15 13.57 -16.85
C PRO A 253 -0.41 15.05 -16.54
N ARG A 254 0.26 15.93 -17.27
CA ARG A 254 -0.08 17.35 -17.26
C ARG A 254 -1.49 17.47 -17.84
N ALA A 255 -2.31 18.34 -17.28
CA ALA A 255 -3.58 18.71 -17.92
C ALA A 255 -3.24 19.16 -19.35
N ASP A 256 -3.63 18.38 -20.36
CA ASP A 256 -3.60 18.83 -21.75
C ASP A 256 -4.44 20.12 -21.79
N ARG A 257 -3.78 21.28 -21.87
CA ARG A 257 -4.44 22.50 -22.34
C ARG A 257 -4.87 22.18 -23.76
N GLY A 258 -6.18 22.12 -23.98
CA GLY A 258 -6.86 22.01 -25.26
C GLY A 258 -5.96 21.64 -26.44
N ARG A 259 -6.01 20.37 -26.86
CA ARG A 259 -5.68 20.04 -28.23
C ARG A 259 -6.76 20.72 -29.07
N ASP A 260 -6.48 21.95 -29.50
CA ASP A 260 -7.29 22.67 -30.48
C ASP A 260 -7.53 21.71 -31.64
N LEU A 261 -8.80 21.38 -31.83
CA LEU A 261 -9.26 20.71 -33.05
C LEU A 261 -8.77 21.57 -34.22
N PRO A 262 -8.10 20.98 -35.23
CA PRO A 262 -7.75 21.73 -36.42
C PRO A 262 -9.04 22.29 -37.03
N THR A 263 -9.10 23.62 -37.10
CA THR A 263 -10.12 24.36 -37.84
C THR A 263 -10.19 23.77 -39.26
N PRO A 264 -11.36 23.35 -39.75
CA PRO A 264 -11.47 22.85 -41.11
C PRO A 264 -11.02 23.95 -42.08
N ALA A 265 -10.05 23.61 -42.93
CA ALA A 265 -9.55 24.48 -43.97
C ALA A 265 -10.70 24.94 -44.85
N GLU A 266 -10.89 26.27 -44.93
CA GLU A 266 -11.73 26.88 -45.95
C GLU A 266 -11.19 26.48 -47.32
N SER A 267 -11.99 25.72 -48.05
CA SER A 267 -11.82 25.45 -49.46
C SER A 267 -12.00 26.76 -50.24
N SER A 268 -10.91 27.43 -50.58
CA SER A 268 -10.89 28.47 -51.60
C SER A 268 -11.13 27.83 -52.97
N VAL A 269 -12.38 27.94 -53.43
CA VAL A 269 -12.76 27.81 -54.84
C VAL A 269 -12.25 29.07 -55.54
N SER A 270 -11.33 28.91 -56.48
CA SER A 270 -11.06 29.92 -57.50
C SER A 270 -11.47 29.36 -58.85
N GLY A 271 -12.39 30.08 -59.51
CA GLY A 271 -12.63 29.98 -60.95
C GLY A 271 -11.64 30.80 -61.75
#